data_AF-A0A849G2D0-F1
#
_entry.id   AF-A0A849G2D0-F1
#
_cell.length_a   1.000
_cell.length_b   1.000
_cell.length_c   1.000
_cell.angle_alpha   90.00
_cell.angle_beta   90.00
_cell.angle_gamma   90.00
#
_symmetry.space_group_name_H-M   'P 1'
#
loop_
_entity.id
_entity.type
_entity.pdbx_description
1 polymer ?
#
loop_
_entity_poly.entity_id
_entity_poly.type
_entity_poly.pdbx_seq_one_letter_code
_entity_poly.pdbx_strand_id
1 'polypeptide(L)' 'MKIFRGTYRALAFFLGGGWMMLRIGFMTLIKGEDLSRALRYKLHFLRWLLPTMGLKIDYYGDPPREAGLLMCNHRSYFDP' A
#
# COMPACT_ATOMS: atom_id res chain seq x y z
N MET A 1 4.96 22.41 15.32
CA MET A 1 5.29 20.97 15.07
C MET A 1 4.19 20.17 14.37
N LYS A 2 2.89 20.46 14.56
CA LYS A 2 1.80 19.72 13.88
C LYS A 2 1.83 19.85 12.35
N ILE A 3 2.05 21.07 11.85
CA ILE A 3 2.14 21.36 10.41
C ILE A 3 3.29 20.56 9.77
N PHE A 4 4.48 20.62 10.35
CA PHE A 4 5.65 19.88 9.87
C PHE A 4 5.39 18.37 9.73
N ARG A 5 4.78 17.75 10.76
CA ARG A 5 4.41 16.32 10.72
C ARG A 5 3.36 16.02 9.64
N GLY A 6 2.40 16.92 9.45
CA GLY A 6 1.40 16.79 8.38
C GLY A 6 2.02 16.88 6.99
N THR A 7 2.85 17.90 6.76
CA THR A 7 3.56 18.09 5.49
C THR A 7 4.45 16.91 5.16
N TYR A 8 5.22 16.40 6.13
CA TYR A 8 6.06 15.22 5.95
C TYR A 8 5.25 14.00 5.52
N ARG A 9 4.13 13.71 6.18
CA ARG A 9 3.25 12.57 5.84
C ARG A 9 2.63 12.71 4.46
N ALA A 10 2.20 13.92 4.10
CA ALA A 10 1.68 14.21 2.77
C ALA A 10 2.76 13.98 1.70
N LEU A 11 3.97 14.52 1.91
CA LEU A 11 5.09 14.30 1.00
C LEU A 11 5.45 12.82 0.87
N ALA A 12 5.51 12.08 1.97
CA ALA A 12 5.77 10.64 1.95
C ALA A 12 4.71 9.87 1.15
N PHE A 13 3.43 10.24 1.28
CA PHE A 13 2.35 9.67 0.48
C PHE A 13 2.51 9.97 -1.01
N PHE A 14 2.67 11.24 -1.38
CA PHE A 14 2.77 11.63 -2.80
C PHE A 14 4.01 11.08 -3.48
N LEU A 15 5.19 11.22 -2.86
CA LEU A 15 6.45 10.75 -3.43
C LEU A 15 6.51 9.22 -3.46
N GLY A 16 6.11 8.56 -2.37
CA GLY A 16 6.09 7.09 -2.30
C GLY A 16 5.08 6.48 -3.28
N GLY A 17 3.88 7.07 -3.38
CA GLY A 17 2.85 6.64 -4.32
C GLY A 17 3.28 6.85 -5.77
N GLY A 18 3.87 8.01 -6.09
CA GLY A 18 4.44 8.30 -7.40
C GLY A 18 5.54 7.30 -7.78
N TRP A 19 6.48 7.03 -6.86
CA TRP A 19 7.54 6.04 -7.06
C TRP A 19 6.98 4.63 -7.31
N MET A 20 5.98 4.21 -6.53
CA MET A 20 5.33 2.92 -6.72
C MET A 20 4.69 2.81 -8.11
N MET A 21 3.94 3.83 -8.54
CA MET A 21 3.29 3.84 -9.86
C MET A 21 4.32 3.82 -11.00
N LEU A 22 5.39 4.61 -10.89
CA LEU A 22 6.50 4.58 -11.86
C LEU A 22 7.15 3.21 -11.93
N ARG A 23 7.39 2.57 -10.77
CA ARG A 23 7.96 1.22 -10.71
C ARG A 23 7.05 0.18 -11.36
N ILE A 24 5.74 0.25 -11.12
CA ILE A 24 4.76 -0.62 -11.78
C ILE A 24 4.80 -0.40 -13.30
N GLY A 25 4.63 0.85 -13.75
CA GLY A 25 4.61 1.18 -15.18
C GLY A 25 5.88 0.77 -15.91
N PHE A 26 7.05 1.10 -15.36
CA PHE A 26 8.34 0.71 -15.93
C PHE A 26 8.50 -0.82 -16.02
N MET A 27 8.14 -1.55 -14.96
CA MET A 27 8.24 -3.01 -14.96
C MET A 27 7.24 -3.65 -15.92
N THR A 28 6.05 -3.07 -16.09
CA THR A 28 5.07 -3.49 -17.09
C THR A 28 5.59 -3.29 -18.52
N LEU A 29 6.27 -2.16 -18.80
CA LEU A 29 6.88 -1.93 -20.11
C LEU A 29 8.00 -2.94 -20.43
N ILE A 30 8.82 -3.31 -19.44
CA ILE A 30 9.97 -4.21 -19.66
C ILE A 30 9.58 -5.69 -19.66
N LYS A 31 8.72 -6.11 -18.72
CA LYS A 31 8.43 -7.53 -18.45
C LYS A 31 7.00 -7.94 -18.82
N GLY A 32 6.25 -7.07 -19.49
CA GLY A 32 4.84 -7.27 -19.77
C GLY A 32 3.96 -7.14 -18.53
N GLU A 33 2.64 -7.27 -18.70
CA GLU A 33 1.67 -7.18 -17.61
C GLU A 33 1.77 -8.38 -16.65
N ASP A 34 1.83 -8.10 -15.35
CA ASP A 34 1.86 -9.12 -14.30
C ASP A 34 1.15 -8.55 -13.06
N LEU A 35 -0.10 -8.99 -12.86
CA LEU A 35 -0.94 -8.56 -11.74
C LEU A 35 -0.30 -8.92 -10.40
N SER A 36 0.31 -10.10 -10.28
CA SER A 36 0.92 -10.54 -9.04
C SER A 36 2.09 -9.63 -8.64
N ARG A 37 2.87 -9.17 -9.62
CA ARG A 37 3.95 -8.21 -9.39
C ARG A 37 3.42 -6.84 -8.98
N ALA A 38 2.37 -6.35 -9.64
CA ALA A 38 1.75 -5.07 -9.27
C ALA A 38 1.19 -5.11 -7.83
N LEU A 39 0.50 -6.20 -7.45
CA LEU A 39 -0.01 -6.39 -6.09
C LEU A 39 1.11 -6.46 -5.06
N ARG A 40 2.25 -7.12 -5.36
CA ARG A 40 3.43 -7.11 -4.47
C ARG A 40 3.99 -5.71 -4.27
N TYR A 41 4.07 -4.88 -5.32
CA TYR A 41 4.52 -3.50 -5.20
C TYR A 41 3.55 -2.63 -4.40
N LYS A 42 2.23 -2.79 -4.63
CA LYS A 42 1.19 -2.13 -3.82
C LYS A 42 1.30 -2.51 -2.34
N LEU A 43 1.40 -3.80 -2.04
CA LEU A 43 1.53 -4.29 -0.67
C LEU A 43 2.80 -3.76 0.01
N HIS A 44 3.93 -3.73 -0.69
CA HIS A 44 5.18 -3.19 -0.17
C HIS A 44 5.07 -1.70 0.14
N PHE A 45 4.45 -0.92 -0.76
CA PHE A 45 4.19 0.50 -0.53
C PHE A 45 3.29 0.72 0.69
N LEU A 46 2.18 -0.01 0.82
CA LEU A 46 1.26 0.12 1.96
C LEU A 46 1.94 -0.21 3.29
N ARG A 47 2.75 -1.29 3.33
CA ARG A 47 3.51 -1.68 4.54
C ARG A 47 4.49 -0.60 4.99
N TRP A 48 5.04 0.20 4.06
CA TRP A 48 5.91 1.33 4.37
C TRP A 48 5.13 2.62 4.70
N LEU A 49 4.06 2.91 3.96
CA LEU A 49 3.27 4.13 4.09
C LEU A 49 2.51 4.20 5.41
N LEU A 50 1.76 3.14 5.74
CA LEU A 50 0.86 3.13 6.90
C LEU A 50 1.58 3.49 8.23
N PRO A 51 2.73 2.87 8.59
CA PRO A 51 3.47 3.28 9.77
C PRO A 51 4.03 4.72 9.66
N THR A 52 4.42 5.16 8.46
CA THR A 52 4.87 6.55 8.23
C THR A 52 3.75 7.57 8.49
N MET A 53 2.50 7.20 8.21
CA MET A 53 1.31 7.99 8.55
C MET A 53 0.99 7.96 10.05
N GLY A 54 1.70 7.15 10.84
CA GLY A 54 1.48 6.96 12.27
C GLY A 54 0.34 5.98 12.59
N LEU A 55 -0.05 5.15 11.62
CA LEU A 55 -1.02 4.07 11.83
C LEU A 55 -0.29 2.85 12.40
N LYS A 56 -0.93 2.19 13.36
CA LYS A 56 -0.56 0.84 13.81
C LYS A 56 -1.68 -0.08 13.39
N ILE A 57 -1.32 -1.24 12.84
CA ILE A 57 -2.29 -2.22 12.36
C ILE A 57 -2.15 -3.44 13.25
N ASP A 58 -3.23 -3.77 13.92
CA ASP A 58 -3.37 -5.00 14.68
C ASP A 58 -4.20 -5.98 13.86
N TYR A 59 -3.74 -7.22 13.78
CA TYR A 59 -4.41 -8.31 13.07
C TYR A 59 -4.84 -9.35 14.08
N TYR A 60 -6.05 -9.86 13.94
CA TYR A 60 -6.63 -10.87 14.82
C TYR A 60 -7.12 -12.07 14.00
N GLY A 61 -6.99 -13.27 14.58
CA GLY A 61 -7.33 -14.53 13.91
C GLY A 61 -6.14 -15.14 13.16
N ASP A 62 -6.39 -16.30 12.55
CA ASP A 62 -5.39 -17.05 11.80
C ASP A 62 -5.47 -16.75 10.30
N PRO A 63 -4.33 -16.70 9.60
CA PRO A 63 -4.34 -16.59 8.14
C PRO A 63 -5.03 -17.82 7.51
N PRO A 64 -5.78 -17.64 6.42
CA PRO A 64 -6.44 -18.75 5.74
C PRO A 64 -5.38 -19.73 5.20
N ARG A 65 -5.65 -21.03 5.34
CA ARG A 65 -4.75 -22.09 4.85
C ARG A 65 -4.91 -22.37 3.36
N GLU A 66 -6.02 -21.95 2.78
CA GLU A 66 -6.41 -22.21 1.39
C GLU A 66 -6.74 -20.90 0.68
N ALA A 67 -6.83 -20.94 -0.65
CA ALA A 67 -7.26 -19.80 -1.44
C ALA A 67 -8.72 -19.45 -1.09
N GLY A 68 -9.00 -18.16 -0.91
CA GLY A 68 -10.32 -17.69 -0.54
C GLY A 68 -10.55 -16.23 -0.96
N LEU A 69 -11.81 -15.82 -0.92
CA LEU A 69 -12.19 -14.44 -1.17
C LEU A 69 -12.19 -13.67 0.16
N LEU A 70 -11.35 -12.64 0.25
CA LEU A 70 -11.34 -11.74 1.40
C LEU A 70 -12.56 -10.82 1.30
N MET A 71 -13.54 -11.01 2.17
CA MET A 71 -14.74 -10.17 2.25
C MET A 71 -14.56 -9.14 3.36
N CYS A 72 -14.38 -7.87 2.99
CA CYS A 72 -14.21 -6.77 3.92
C CYS A 72 -15.41 -5.82 3.89
N ASN A 73 -15.69 -5.16 5.01
CA ASN A 73 -16.50 -3.96 5.00
C ASN A 73 -15.72 -2.81 4.33
N HIS A 74 -16.41 -1.91 3.62
CA HIS A 74 -15.80 -0.69 3.11
C HIS A 74 -16.29 0.51 3.94
N ARG A 75 -15.42 1.03 4.80
CA ARG A 75 -15.70 2.14 5.73
C ARG A 75 -14.75 3.33 5.56
N SER A 76 -13.65 3.17 4.82
CA SER A 76 -12.66 4.22 4.62
C SER A 76 -12.03 4.16 3.23
N TYR A 77 -11.67 5.32 2.69
CA TYR A 77 -10.80 5.42 1.51
C TYR A 77 -9.41 4.80 1.73
N PHE A 78 -9.04 4.54 2.99
CA PHE A 78 -7.80 3.86 3.37
C PHE A 78 -7.96 2.35 3.56
N ASP A 79 -9.14 1.79 3.32
CA ASP A 79 -9.30 0.33 3.33
C ASP A 79 -8.43 -0.27 2.21
N PRO A 80 -7.51 -1.19 2.55
CA PRO A 80 -6.42 -1.62 1.65
C PRO A 80 -6.85 -2.46 0.44
#